data_AF-A0A969IM18-F1
#
_entry.id   AF-A0A969IM18-F1
#
_cell.length_a   1.000
_cell.length_b   1.000
_cell.length_c   1.000
_cell.angle_alpha   90.00
_cell.angle_beta   90.00
_cell.angle_gamma   90.00
#
_symmetry.space_group_name_H-M   'P 1'
#
loop_
_entity.id
_entity.type
_entity.pdbx_description
1 polymer ?
#
loop_
_entity_poly.entity_id
_entity_poly.type
_entity_poly.pdbx_seq_one_letter_code
_entity_poly.pdbx_strand_id
1 'polypeptide(L)' 'MELPRVLPLWPHELDDESFEGRRSIVYKLRRALRAERQRGIAGHWTYDLARHVELVRIYRLELSASGLRDFHAAVLTSKR' A
#
# COMPACT_ATOMS: atom_id res chain seq x y z
N MET A 1 9.60 -11.72 -3.32
CA MET A 1 8.18 -11.32 -3.11
C MET A 1 8.02 -10.91 -1.64
N GLU A 2 7.81 -9.62 -1.36
CA GLU A 2 7.70 -9.09 0.03
C GLU A 2 6.25 -8.80 0.45
N LEU A 3 5.27 -8.88 -0.47
CA LEU A 3 3.86 -8.52 -0.24
C LEU A 3 3.19 -9.26 0.93
N PRO A 4 3.37 -10.59 1.10
CA PRO A 4 2.73 -11.32 2.20
C PRO A 4 3.23 -10.91 3.60
N ARG A 5 4.40 -10.25 3.71
CA ARG A 5 4.94 -9.79 4.99
C ARG A 5 4.20 -8.57 5.53
N VAL A 6 3.70 -7.70 4.64
CA VAL A 6 3.08 -6.44 5.03
C VAL A 6 1.56 -6.45 4.96
N LEU A 7 0.98 -7.32 4.13
CA LEU A 7 -0.46 -7.45 3.96
C LEU A 7 -0.91 -8.90 4.16
N PRO A 8 -2.05 -9.11 4.84
CA PRO A 8 -2.76 -10.38 4.77
C PRO A 8 -3.40 -10.49 3.39
N LEU A 9 -2.80 -11.31 2.52
CA LEU A 9 -3.29 -11.62 1.19
C LEU A 9 -3.60 -13.11 1.10
N TRP A 10 -4.66 -13.45 0.37
CA TRP A 10 -4.94 -14.83 0.02
C TRP A 10 -4.10 -15.26 -1.20
N PRO A 11 -3.82 -16.57 -1.39
CA PRO A 11 -3.05 -17.05 -2.53
C PRO A 11 -3.59 -16.59 -3.89
N HIS A 12 -4.91 -16.66 -4.09
CA HIS A 12 -5.55 -16.21 -5.33
C HIS A 12 -5.36 -14.72 -5.65
N GLU A 13 -5.07 -13.90 -4.64
CA GLU A 13 -4.79 -12.47 -4.82
C GLU A 13 -3.34 -12.20 -5.22
N LEU A 14 -2.44 -13.14 -4.91
CA LEU A 14 -1.05 -13.12 -5.35
C LEU A 14 -0.93 -13.68 -6.76
N ASP A 15 -1.75 -14.68 -7.11
CA ASP A 15 -1.79 -15.31 -8.42
C ASP A 15 -2.48 -14.43 -9.49
N ASP A 16 -3.25 -13.41 -9.07
CA ASP A 16 -3.91 -12.46 -9.96
C ASP A 16 -2.92 -11.37 -10.45
N GLU A 17 -2.23 -11.67 -11.55
CA GLU A 17 -1.32 -10.75 -12.23
C GLU A 17 -2.04 -9.73 -13.13
N SER A 18 -3.38 -9.69 -13.14
CA SER A 18 -4.13 -8.73 -13.93
C SER A 18 -3.94 -7.29 -13.41
N PHE A 19 -4.27 -6.32 -14.26
CA PHE A 19 -4.27 -4.91 -13.86
C PHE A 19 -5.20 -4.63 -12.66
N GLU A 20 -6.35 -5.31 -12.59
CA GLU A 20 -7.30 -5.15 -11.49
C GLU A 20 -6.80 -5.81 -10.20
N GLY A 21 -6.16 -6.97 -10.29
CA GLY A 21 -5.48 -7.61 -9.15
C GLY A 21 -4.41 -6.69 -8.56
N ARG A 22 -3.55 -6.14 -9.43
CA ARG A 22 -2.52 -5.16 -9.07
C ARG A 22 -3.11 -3.90 -8.41
N ARG A 23 -4.20 -3.36 -8.97
CA ARG A 23 -4.91 -2.20 -8.43
C ARG A 23 -5.52 -2.49 -7.05
N SER A 24 -6.06 -3.68 -6.83
CA SER A 24 -6.59 -4.14 -5.54
C SER A 24 -5.49 -4.19 -4.48
N ILE A 25 -4.30 -4.72 -4.83
CA ILE A 25 -3.12 -4.74 -3.94
C ILE A 25 -2.72 -3.31 -3.55
N VAL A 26 -2.60 -2.39 -4.51
CA VAL A 26 -2.28 -0.98 -4.27
C VAL A 26 -3.31 -0.32 -3.33
N TYR A 27 -4.60 -0.61 -3.52
CA TYR A 27 -5.65 -0.11 -2.65
C TYR A 27 -5.51 -0.60 -1.19
N LYS A 28 -5.20 -1.89 -0.99
CA LYS A 28 -4.97 -2.46 0.34
C LYS A 28 -3.75 -1.86 1.02
N LEU A 29 -2.64 -1.68 0.29
CA LEU A 29 -1.43 -1.02 0.81
C LEU A 29 -1.74 0.40 1.28
N ARG A 30 -2.51 1.17 0.49
CA ARG A 30 -2.92 2.53 0.88
C ARG A 30 -3.77 2.52 2.16
N ARG A 31 -4.67 1.56 2.32
CA ARG A 31 -5.47 1.41 3.54
C ARG A 31 -4.61 1.06 4.75
N ALA A 32 -3.68 0.12 4.61
CA ALA A 32 -2.76 -0.27 5.66
C ALA A 32 -1.87 0.92 6.10
N LEU A 33 -1.31 1.66 5.14
CA LEU A 33 -0.55 2.89 5.40
C LEU A 33 -1.36 3.94 6.15
N ARG A 34 -2.62 4.16 5.74
CA ARG A 34 -3.49 5.11 6.44
C ARG A 34 -3.72 4.67 7.89
N ALA A 35 -4.02 3.39 8.12
CA ALA A 35 -4.22 2.87 9.47
C ALA A 35 -2.96 3.02 10.33
N GLU A 36 -1.79 2.67 9.79
CA GLU A 36 -0.51 2.80 10.51
C GLU A 36 -0.17 4.25 10.83
N ARG A 37 -0.39 5.18 9.88
CA ARG A 37 -0.23 6.62 10.12
C ARG A 37 -1.17 7.13 11.22
N GLN A 38 -2.42 6.69 11.26
CA GLN A 38 -3.36 7.09 12.31
C GLN A 38 -2.93 6.57 13.69
N ARG A 39 -2.42 5.34 13.78
CA ARG A 39 -1.83 4.81 15.02
C ARG A 39 -0.67 5.67 15.49
N GLY A 40 0.25 6.02 14.60
CA GLY A 40 1.38 6.89 14.92
C GLY A 40 0.95 8.27 15.42
N ILE A 41 -0.04 8.90 14.77
CA ILE A 41 -0.58 10.20 15.20
C ILE A 41 -1.25 10.10 16.58
N ALA A 42 -1.95 9.01 16.85
CA ALA A 42 -2.63 8.78 18.12
C ALA A 42 -1.68 8.34 19.26
N GLY A 43 -0.38 8.17 18.99
CA GLY A 43 0.56 7.58 19.95
C GLY A 43 0.16 6.17 20.37
N HIS A 44 -0.57 5.45 19.51
CA HIS A 44 -1.11 4.14 19.84
C HIS A 44 0.03 3.12 20.02
N TRP A 45 -0.04 2.30 21.06
CA TRP A 45 1.03 1.36 21.43
C TRP A 45 1.36 0.33 20.35
N THR A 46 0.41 0.02 19.46
CA THR A 46 0.64 -0.88 18.30
C THR A 46 1.25 -0.17 17.09
N TYR A 47 1.58 1.11 17.19
CA TYR A 47 2.27 1.79 16.09
C TYR A 47 3.66 1.17 15.92
N ASP A 48 3.97 0.77 14.69
CA ASP A 48 5.26 0.19 14.36
C ASP A 48 5.91 0.97 13.20
N LEU A 49 7.02 1.66 13.51
CA LEU A 49 7.78 2.43 12.54
C LEU A 49 8.43 1.54 11.47
N ALA A 50 8.93 0.37 11.83
CA ALA A 50 9.55 -0.55 10.88
C ALA A 50 8.50 -1.04 9.87
N ARG A 51 7.33 -1.44 10.37
CA ARG A 51 6.17 -1.79 9.54
C ARG A 51 5.74 -0.63 8.65
N HIS A 52 5.71 0.59 9.17
CA HIS A 52 5.35 1.78 8.37
C HIS A 52 6.32 1.97 7.20
N VAL A 53 7.63 1.93 7.45
CA VAL A 53 8.66 2.07 6.42
C VAL A 53 8.54 0.98 5.35
N GLU A 54 8.32 -0.27 5.77
CA GLU A 54 8.16 -1.39 4.85
C GLU A 54 6.91 -1.24 3.96
N LEU A 55 5.76 -0.85 4.55
CA LEU A 55 4.54 -0.53 3.82
C LEU A 55 4.77 0.58 2.78
N VAL A 56 5.51 1.64 3.13
CA VAL A 56 5.82 2.75 2.19
C VAL A 56 6.70 2.24 1.04
N ARG A 57 7.73 1.45 1.36
CA ARG A 57 8.63 0.88 0.35
C ARG A 57 7.86 0.02 -0.65
N ILE A 58 7.06 -0.91 -0.16
CA ILE A 58 6.29 -1.83 -1.01
C ILE A 58 5.25 -1.06 -1.82
N TYR A 59 4.51 -0.14 -1.21
CA TYR A 59 3.56 0.72 -1.93
C TYR A 59 4.19 1.46 -3.11
N ARG A 60 5.39 2.02 -2.93
CA ARG A 60 6.11 2.72 -4.00
C ARG A 60 6.57 1.78 -5.12
N LEU A 61 7.02 0.56 -4.78
CA LEU A 61 7.39 -0.46 -5.76
C LEU A 61 6.17 -0.87 -6.59
N GLU A 62 5.04 -1.08 -5.92
CA GLU A 62 3.79 -1.49 -6.53
C GLU A 62 3.27 -0.44 -7.52
N LEU A 63 3.25 0.84 -7.14
CA LEU A 63 2.87 1.94 -8.02
C LEU A 63 3.77 2.07 -9.26
N SER A 64 5.08 1.85 -9.10
CA SER A 64 6.02 1.92 -10.23
C SER A 64 5.78 0.78 -11.22
N ALA A 65 5.63 -0.44 -10.71
CA ALA A 65 5.46 -1.63 -11.54
C ALA A 65 4.08 -1.70 -12.23
N SER A 66 3.05 -1.07 -11.66
CA SER A 66 1.71 -1.05 -12.26
C SER A 66 1.46 0.15 -13.19
N GLY A 67 2.46 1.03 -13.39
CA GLY A 67 2.27 2.29 -14.11
C GLY A 67 1.29 3.27 -13.43
N LEU A 68 0.83 2.98 -12.21
CA LEU A 68 -0.12 3.81 -11.47
C LEU A 68 0.54 4.99 -10.73
N ARG A 69 1.87 5.10 -10.82
CA ARG A 69 2.64 6.19 -10.23
C ARG A 69 2.14 7.56 -10.70
N ASP A 70 1.90 7.68 -12.00
CA ASP A 70 1.45 8.93 -12.63
C ASP A 70 -0.03 9.21 -12.29
N PHE A 71 -0.85 8.17 -12.21
CA PHE A 71 -2.24 8.26 -11.79
C PHE A 71 -2.38 8.71 -10.31
N HIS A 72 -1.55 8.17 -9.41
CA HIS A 72 -1.60 8.55 -8.00
C HIS A 72 -1.15 10.00 -7.76
N ALA A 73 -0.12 10.47 -8.47
CA ALA A 73 0.30 11.87 -8.43
C ALA A 73 -0.80 12.81 -8.95
N ALA A 74 -1.48 12.44 -10.04
CA ALA A 74 -2.60 13.21 -10.58
C ALA A 74 -3.79 13.30 -9.62
N VAL A 75 -4.18 12.18 -8.98
CA VAL A 75 -5.29 12.14 -8.01
C VAL A 75 -5.02 12.99 -6.76
N LEU A 76 -3.78 13.02 -6.27
CA LEU A 76 -3.40 13.87 -5.14
C LEU A 76 -3.40 15.36 -5.50
N THR A 77 -3.20 15.71 -6.77
CA THR A 77 -3.16 17.10 -7.25
C THR A 77 -4.57 17.66 -7.52
N SER A 78 -5.55 16.78 -7.78
CA SER A 78 -6.94 17.14 -8.08
C SER A 78 -7.80 17.49 -6.85
N LYS A 79 -7.28 17.36 -5.62
CA LYS A 79 -7.94 17.91 -4.42
C LYS A 79 -7.25 19.22 -4.03
N ARG A 80 -7.65 20.31 -4.69
CA ARG A 80 -7.60 21.67 -4.14
C ARG A 80 -8.97 22.28 -4.28
#